data_AF-A0A8X6Q999-F1
#
_entry.id   AF-A0A8X6Q999-F1
#
_cell.length_a   1.000
_cell.length_b   1.000
_cell.length_c   1.000
_cell.angle_alpha   90.00
_cell.angle_beta   90.00
_cell.angle_gamma   90.00
#
_symmetry.space_group_name_H-M   'P 1'
#
loop_
_entity.id
_entity.type
_entity.pdbx_description
1 polymer ?
#
loop_
_entity_poly.entity_id
_entity_poly.type
_entity_poly.pdbx_seq_one_letter_code
_entity_poly.pdbx_strand_id
1 'polypeptide(L)' 'MSMVIHPLKQTLEQWNKVFFISIGVVMSSGIIFLFFGSAEVQSWNFPHSDVENGNDEKTKQSLSLEDSLDSKKTNTKL' A
#
# COMPACT_ATOMS: atom_id res chain seq x y z
N MET A 1 48.83 -35.45 -15.11
CA MET A 1 47.81 -34.44 -15.43
C MET A 1 47.13 -34.03 -14.13
N SER A 2 47.65 -33.02 -13.45
CA SER A 2 47.16 -32.61 -12.12
C SER A 2 46.06 -31.56 -12.32
N MET A 3 44.85 -31.87 -11.89
CA MET A 3 43.71 -30.94 -11.89
C MET A 3 43.91 -29.94 -10.74
N VAL A 4 44.32 -28.72 -11.09
CA VAL A 4 44.40 -27.60 -10.15
C VAL A 4 42.97 -27.17 -9.82
N ILE A 5 42.50 -27.54 -8.62
CA ILE A 5 41.25 -27.00 -8.07
C ILE A 5 41.55 -25.57 -7.65
N HIS A 6 41.05 -24.60 -8.42
CA HIS A 6 41.09 -23.20 -8.03
C HIS A 6 40.26 -23.03 -6.75
N PRO A 7 40.84 -22.50 -5.66
CA PRO A 7 40.07 -22.25 -4.43
C PRO A 7 38.89 -21.31 -4.73
N LEU A 8 37.71 -21.68 -4.27
CA LEU A 8 36.44 -20.96 -4.42
C LEU A 8 36.44 -19.65 -3.61
N LYS A 9 37.36 -18.73 -3.91
CA LYS A 9 37.49 -17.43 -3.23
C LYS A 9 36.43 -16.42 -3.67
N GLN A 10 35.62 -16.75 -4.68
CA GLN A 10 34.85 -15.77 -5.44
C GLN A 10 33.36 -15.71 -5.07
N THR A 11 32.81 -16.67 -4.35
CA THR A 11 31.35 -16.76 -4.21
C THR A 11 30.78 -15.81 -3.16
N LEU A 12 31.26 -15.83 -1.91
CA LEU A 12 30.60 -15.09 -0.83
C LEU A 12 30.62 -13.56 -1.03
N GLU A 13 31.75 -13.01 -1.46
CA GLU A 13 31.88 -11.56 -1.69
C GLU A 13 31.09 -11.09 -2.93
N GLN A 14 31.01 -11.93 -3.98
CA GLN A 14 30.15 -11.64 -5.14
C GLN A 14 28.66 -11.67 -4.78
N TRP A 15 28.23 -12.62 -3.95
CA TRP A 15 26.83 -12.71 -3.54
C TRP A 15 26.38 -11.47 -2.75
N ASN A 16 27.23 -10.93 -1.87
CA ASN A 16 26.93 -9.67 -1.18
C ASN A 16 26.64 -8.53 -2.15
N LYS A 17 27.40 -8.44 -3.26
CA LYS A 17 27.17 -7.44 -4.31
C LYS A 17 25.81 -7.61 -4.97
N VAL A 18 25.41 -8.85 -5.26
CA VAL A 18 24.09 -9.17 -5.83
C VAL A 18 22.98 -8.76 -4.85
N PHE A 19 23.14 -9.03 -3.55
CA PHE A 19 22.17 -8.61 -2.54
C PHE A 19 22.02 -7.08 -2.47
N PHE A 20 23.12 -6.33 -2.48
CA PHE A 20 23.04 -4.87 -2.46
C PHE A 20 22.34 -4.31 -3.71
N ILE A 21 22.59 -4.88 -4.88
CA ILE A 21 21.90 -4.49 -6.12
C ILE A 21 20.41 -4.81 -6.02
N SER A 22 20.04 -6.01 -5.56
CA SER A 22 18.64 -6.41 -5.38
C SER A 22 17.91 -5.50 -4.41
N ILE A 23 18.53 -5.16 -3.27
CA ILE A 23 17.98 -4.21 -2.30
C ILE A 23 17.79 -2.85 -2.96
N GLY A 24 18.79 -2.35 -3.70
CA GLY A 24 18.71 -1.09 -4.43
C GLY A 24 17.55 -1.06 -5.42
N VAL A 25 17.36 -2.12 -6.20
CA VAL A 25 16.27 -2.24 -7.18
C VAL A 25 14.92 -2.23 -6.46
N VAL A 26 14.71 -3.08 -5.46
CA VAL A 26 13.44 -3.16 -4.71
C VAL A 26 13.13 -1.84 -4.01
N MET A 27 14.11 -1.25 -3.32
CA MET A 27 13.94 0.04 -2.65
C MET A 27 13.66 1.15 -3.65
N SER A 28 14.34 1.19 -4.80
CA SER A 28 14.10 2.21 -5.83
C SER A 28 12.69 2.12 -6.40
N SER A 29 12.18 0.90 -6.66
CA SER A 29 10.80 0.72 -7.09
C SER A 29 9.79 1.18 -6.04
N GLY A 30 10.05 0.90 -4.76
CA GLY A 30 9.23 1.38 -3.64
C GLY A 30 9.26 2.90 -3.50
N ILE A 31 10.43 3.53 -3.67
CA ILE A 31 10.60 4.99 -3.62
C ILE A 31 9.85 5.66 -4.77
N ILE A 32 9.99 5.16 -6.00
CA ILE A 32 9.26 5.68 -7.16
C ILE A 32 7.75 5.58 -6.92
N PHE A 33 7.28 4.44 -6.40
CA PHE A 33 5.87 4.28 -6.02
C PHE A 33 5.46 5.21 -4.88
N LEU A 34 6.32 5.51 -3.92
CA LEU A 34 5.98 6.42 -2.82
C LEU A 34 5.86 7.88 -3.30
N PHE A 35 6.66 8.28 -4.29
CA PHE A 35 6.62 9.64 -4.85
C PHE A 35 5.51 9.83 -5.89
N PHE A 36 5.27 8.83 -6.75
CA PHE A 36 4.33 8.95 -7.87
C PHE A 36 3.05 8.13 -7.70
N GLY A 37 3.03 7.19 -6.77
CA GLY A 37 1.86 6.37 -6.49
C GLY A 37 0.87 7.13 -5.63
N SER A 38 -0.33 7.33 -6.17
CA SER A 38 -1.48 7.74 -5.36
C SER A 38 -2.19 6.50 -4.85
N ALA A 39 -2.42 6.43 -3.54
CA ALA A 39 -3.25 5.40 -2.92
C ALA A 39 -4.76 5.73 -3.03
N GLU A 40 -5.13 6.80 -3.74
CA GLU A 40 -6.53 7.13 -3.98
C GLU A 40 -7.15 6.22 -5.05
N VAL A 41 -8.44 5.93 -4.86
CA VAL A 41 -9.25 5.18 -5.80
C VAL A 41 -9.32 5.98 -7.10
N GLN A 42 -8.71 5.45 -8.16
CA GLN A 42 -8.62 6.14 -9.44
C GLN A 42 -10.00 6.24 -10.11
N SER A 43 -10.23 7.30 -10.87
CA SER A 43 -11.55 7.63 -11.46
C SER A 43 -12.10 6.55 -12.41
N TRP A 44 -11.23 5.73 -12.99
CA TRP A 44 -11.60 4.61 -13.85
C TRP A 44 -11.93 3.32 -13.07
N ASN A 45 -11.71 3.28 -11.75
CA ASN A 45 -11.96 2.08 -10.94
C ASN A 45 -13.44 1.74 -10.85
N PHE A 46 -14.32 2.72 -11.01
CA PHE A 46 -15.75 2.48 -11.10
C PHE A 46 -16.17 2.59 -12.56
N PRO A 47 -16.98 1.64 -13.08
CA PRO A 47 -17.62 1.85 -14.36
C PRO A 47 -18.37 3.18 -14.27
N HIS A 48 -18.24 4.02 -15.30
CA HIS A 48 -19.01 5.24 -15.41
C HIS A 48 -20.48 4.81 -15.50
N SER A 49 -21.12 4.63 -14.35
CA SER A 49 -22.56 4.61 -14.29
C SER A 49 -22.92 6.03 -14.68
N ASP A 50 -23.49 6.17 -15.86
CA ASP A 50 -24.19 7.36 -16.31
C ASP A 50 -25.29 7.69 -15.27
N VAL A 51 -24.87 8.28 -14.16
CA VAL A 51 -25.74 8.80 -13.11
C VAL A 51 -25.18 10.16 -12.78
N GLU A 52 -25.61 11.09 -13.60
CA GLU A 52 -25.92 12.45 -13.21
C GLU A 52 -26.63 12.45 -11.84
N ASN A 53 -25.88 12.59 -10.74
CA ASN A 53 -26.20 13.49 -9.64
C ASN A 53 -25.11 13.43 -8.55
N GLY A 54 -24.76 14.62 -8.08
CA GLY A 54 -23.60 14.84 -7.22
C GLY A 54 -23.72 14.32 -5.79
N ASN A 55 -22.65 14.64 -5.08
CA ASN A 55 -22.45 14.65 -3.62
C ASN A 55 -21.63 13.47 -3.07
N ASP A 56 -20.33 13.73 -2.85
CA ASP A 56 -19.76 13.75 -1.49
C ASP A 56 -20.30 12.69 -0.49
N GLU A 57 -20.25 11.40 -0.82
CA GLU A 57 -20.82 10.34 0.03
C GLU A 57 -19.91 9.87 1.18
N LYS A 58 -18.74 10.47 1.43
CA LYS A 58 -17.90 10.05 2.58
C LYS A 58 -18.24 10.73 3.92
N THR A 59 -19.11 11.73 3.97
CA THR A 59 -19.39 12.46 5.22
C THR A 59 -20.71 12.07 5.90
N LYS A 60 -21.71 11.56 5.16
CA LYS A 60 -23.07 11.34 5.73
C LYS A 60 -23.22 10.06 6.57
N GLN A 61 -22.38 9.05 6.36
CA GLN A 61 -22.50 7.78 7.09
C GLN A 61 -22.02 7.88 8.55
N SER A 62 -21.11 8.81 8.87
CA SER A 62 -20.70 9.08 10.27
C SER A 62 -21.75 9.89 11.04
N LEU A 63 -22.43 10.84 10.36
CA LEU A 63 -23.42 11.73 10.98
C LEU A 63 -24.70 11.02 11.43
N SER A 64 -25.11 9.94 10.76
CA SER A 64 -26.33 9.19 11.12
C SER A 64 -26.13 8.20 12.27
N LEU A 65 -24.88 7.77 12.53
CA LEU A 65 -24.58 6.83 13.61
C LEU A 65 -24.45 7.52 14.98
N GLU A 66 -24.05 8.80 15.00
CA GLU A 66 -23.96 9.59 16.24
C GLU A 66 -25.35 9.93 16.81
N ASP A 67 -26.32 10.28 15.95
CA ASP A 67 -27.70 10.59 16.37
C ASP A 67 -28.41 9.37 17.00
N SER A 68 -28.11 8.17 16.50
CA SER A 68 -28.67 6.91 17.01
C SER A 68 -28.06 6.47 18.35
N LEU A 69 -26.85 6.93 18.68
CA LEU A 69 -26.19 6.61 19.96
C LEU A 69 -26.61 7.55 21.09
N ASP A 70 -26.91 8.81 20.78
CA ASP A 70 -27.36 9.79 21.79
C ASP A 70 -28.77 9.47 22.31
N SER A 71 -29.70 9.07 21.41
CA SER A 71 -31.05 8.64 21.78
C SER A 71 -31.08 7.41 22.71
N LYS A 72 -30.07 6.52 22.59
CA LYS A 72 -29.98 5.32 23.44
C LYS A 72 -29.42 5.61 24.84
N LYS A 73 -28.74 6.75 25.04
CA LYS A 73 -28.11 7.11 26.32
C LYS A 73 -29.06 7.80 27.29
N THR A 74 -30.16 8.38 26.81
CA THR A 74 -31.16 9.10 27.63
C THR A 74 -32.20 8.19 28.29
N ASN A 75 -32.29 6.91 27.90
CA ASN A 75 -33.25 5.95 28.47
C ASN A 75 -32.66 5.00 29.53
N THR A 76 -31.42 5.20 29.96
CA THR A 76 -30.77 4.35 30.98
C THR A 76 -30.17 5.19 32.10
N LYS A 77 -30.91 6.22 32.52
CA LYS A 77 -30.71 6.86 33.82
C LYS A 77 -32.04 6.92 34.58
N LEU A 78 -32.50 5.74 34.98
CA LEU A 78 -33.35 5.59 36.17
C LEU A 78 -32.72 4.54 37.07
#